data_AF-A0A953LQF6-F1
#
_entry.id   AF-A0A953LQF6-F1
#
_cell.length_a   1.000
_cell.length_b   1.000
_cell.length_c   1.000
_cell.angle_alpha   90.00
_cell.angle_beta   90.00
_cell.angle_gamma   90.00
#
_symmetry.space_group_name_H-M   'P 1'
#
loop_
_entity.id
_entity.type
_entity.pdbx_description
1 polymer ?
#
loop_
_entity_poly.entity_id
_entity_poly.type
_entity_poly.pdbx_seq_one_letter_code
_entity_poly.pdbx_strand_id
1 'polypeptide(L)'
;MRPPLAVQFKKQSGAHMLVVERDERLGFGVIYSAVLSSLAQRGADELRIEFIDLSSEDQPWADYPEAIEAAIPNTATVYSRRTMKPMISGLAKMVKSGETKAPTTLLVFFGIQRARDMTRESGGFGLSRNQDEPDIHADLNIILREGPDVGVHMLVWTDTLANFMRRMDNSALAEFGHRLAGGVSSNDSIKLFDDQIGSKLSKENRMVAYDDERVGVYETIRPYLPPDRAWLDRYLASLC
;
A
#
# COMPACT_ATOMS: atom_id res chain seq x y z
N MET A 1 -11.13 -23.12 -13.96
CA MET A 1 -11.07 -21.81 -13.28
C MET A 1 -9.59 -21.48 -13.11
N ARG A 2 -9.10 -20.31 -13.53
CA ARG A 2 -7.69 -19.94 -13.28
C ARG A 2 -7.49 -19.78 -11.76
N PRO A 3 -6.36 -20.18 -11.17
CA PRO A 3 -6.13 -19.93 -9.75
C PRO A 3 -6.21 -18.42 -9.43
N PRO A 4 -6.58 -18.05 -8.20
CA PRO A 4 -6.47 -16.67 -7.74
C PRO A 4 -5.04 -16.15 -7.90
N LEU A 5 -4.91 -14.87 -8.26
CA LEU A 5 -3.60 -14.20 -8.22
C LEU A 5 -3.13 -14.12 -6.77
N ALA A 6 -1.87 -14.48 -6.53
CA ALA A 6 -1.22 -14.36 -5.23
C ALA A 6 -0.03 -13.41 -5.35
N VAL A 7 -0.01 -12.37 -4.51
CA VAL A 7 1.14 -11.49 -4.30
C VAL A 7 1.90 -12.01 -3.09
N GLN A 8 3.22 -12.20 -3.22
CA GLN A 8 4.07 -12.68 -2.13
C GLN A 8 4.95 -11.56 -1.59
N PHE A 9 4.76 -11.22 -0.31
CA PHE A 9 5.62 -10.30 0.42
C PHE A 9 6.80 -11.07 1.04
N LYS A 10 7.78 -11.41 0.19
CA LYS A 10 9.04 -12.05 0.61
C LYS A 10 9.97 -11.00 1.21
N LYS A 11 10.90 -11.41 2.08
CA LYS A 11 11.99 -10.55 2.57
C LYS A 11 13.03 -10.31 1.47
N GLN A 12 12.66 -9.46 0.53
CA GLN A 12 13.42 -9.19 -0.70
C GLN A 12 13.01 -7.81 -1.23
N SER A 13 14.00 -7.03 -1.67
CA SER A 13 13.79 -5.75 -2.35
C SER A 13 12.69 -5.81 -3.41
N GLY A 14 11.91 -4.73 -3.54
CA GLY A 14 10.79 -4.66 -4.47
C GLY A 14 9.49 -5.31 -3.97
N ALA A 15 9.48 -6.00 -2.82
CA ALA A 15 8.27 -6.62 -2.24
C ALA A 15 7.31 -5.59 -1.63
N HIS A 16 6.88 -4.63 -2.43
CA HIS A 16 5.83 -3.66 -2.16
C HIS A 16 4.75 -3.76 -3.22
N MET A 17 3.53 -3.35 -2.86
CA MET A 17 2.38 -3.40 -3.75
C MET A 17 1.81 -2.01 -4.01
N LEU A 18 1.71 -1.63 -5.27
CA LEU A 18 1.05 -0.39 -5.72
C LEU A 18 -0.21 -0.74 -6.49
N VAL A 19 -1.33 -0.12 -6.09
CA VAL A 19 -2.61 -0.22 -6.76
C VAL A 19 -3.00 1.15 -7.32
N VAL A 20 -3.12 1.26 -8.64
CA VAL A 20 -3.54 2.48 -9.36
C VAL A 20 -4.93 2.27 -9.95
N GLU A 21 -5.95 2.82 -9.31
CA GLU A 21 -7.34 2.61 -9.71
C GLU A 21 -8.23 3.78 -9.30
N ARG A 22 -9.00 4.31 -10.25
CA ARG A 22 -9.88 5.46 -10.04
C ARG A 22 -11.14 5.09 -9.26
N ASP A 23 -11.66 3.87 -9.46
CA ASP A 23 -12.76 3.36 -8.65
C ASP A 23 -12.23 2.93 -7.27
N GLU A 24 -12.43 3.80 -6.28
CA GLU A 24 -12.02 3.58 -4.88
C GLU A 24 -12.50 2.24 -4.34
N ARG A 25 -13.69 1.76 -4.77
CA ARG A 25 -14.22 0.44 -4.36
C ARG A 25 -13.33 -0.70 -4.81
N LEU A 26 -12.83 -0.66 -6.05
CA LEU A 26 -11.96 -1.69 -6.60
C LEU A 26 -10.58 -1.64 -5.94
N GLY A 27 -10.05 -0.43 -5.75
CA GLY A 27 -8.79 -0.22 -5.03
C GLY A 27 -8.85 -0.76 -3.60
N PHE A 28 -9.92 -0.43 -2.87
CA PHE A 28 -10.18 -0.93 -1.52
C PHE A 28 -10.25 -2.45 -1.51
N GLY A 29 -11.05 -3.04 -2.41
CA GLY A 29 -11.21 -4.48 -2.49
C GLY A 29 -9.88 -5.23 -2.67
N VAL A 30 -8.96 -4.71 -3.49
CA VAL A 30 -7.61 -5.29 -3.66
C VAL A 30 -6.78 -5.17 -2.38
N ILE A 31 -6.64 -3.96 -1.83
CA ILE A 31 -5.82 -3.71 -0.64
C ILE A 31 -6.31 -4.53 0.55
N TYR A 32 -7.62 -4.49 0.83
CA TYR A 32 -8.18 -5.22 1.96
C TYR A 32 -8.20 -6.72 1.74
N SER A 33 -8.34 -7.20 0.51
CA SER A 33 -8.14 -8.64 0.25
C SER A 33 -6.72 -9.08 0.56
N ALA A 34 -5.70 -8.26 0.27
CA ALA A 34 -4.32 -8.56 0.64
C ALA A 34 -4.11 -8.57 2.15
N VAL A 35 -4.70 -7.60 2.87
CA VAL A 35 -4.66 -7.52 4.34
C VAL A 35 -5.35 -8.73 4.97
N LEU A 36 -6.61 -9.00 4.59
CA LEU A 36 -7.40 -10.10 5.14
C LEU A 36 -6.75 -11.46 4.83
N SER A 37 -6.24 -11.64 3.61
CA SER A 37 -5.50 -12.87 3.25
C SER A 37 -4.21 -13.03 4.05
N SER A 38 -3.55 -11.92 4.42
CA SER A 38 -2.35 -11.96 5.27
C SER A 38 -2.68 -12.37 6.71
N LEU A 39 -3.78 -11.84 7.25
CA LEU A 39 -4.33 -12.24 8.55
C LEU A 39 -4.72 -13.73 8.59
N ALA A 40 -5.27 -14.26 7.49
CA ALA A 40 -5.65 -15.68 7.43
C ALA A 40 -4.45 -16.63 7.43
N GLN A 41 -3.27 -16.15 7.02
CA GLN A 41 -2.07 -16.97 6.81
C GLN A 41 -1.05 -16.85 7.94
N ARG A 42 -1.14 -15.82 8.79
CA ARG A 42 -0.15 -15.51 9.83
C ARG A 42 -0.84 -15.38 11.18
N GLY A 43 -0.18 -15.86 12.23
CA GLY A 43 -0.64 -15.61 13.59
C GLY A 43 -0.59 -14.12 13.95
N ALA A 44 -1.42 -13.70 14.90
CA ALA A 44 -1.49 -12.31 15.38
C ALA A 44 -0.11 -11.74 15.81
N ASP A 45 0.78 -12.59 16.33
CA ASP A 45 2.12 -12.22 16.79
C ASP A 45 3.17 -12.13 15.66
N GLU A 46 2.85 -12.63 14.46
CA GLU A 46 3.77 -12.67 13.31
C GLU A 46 3.53 -11.54 12.30
N LEU A 47 2.46 -10.77 12.49
CA LEU A 47 2.02 -9.69 11.61
C LEU A 47 1.81 -8.41 12.40
N ARG A 48 2.18 -7.28 11.81
CA ARG A 48 1.74 -5.94 12.21
C ARG A 48 1.15 -5.23 11.01
N ILE A 49 0.09 -4.47 11.21
CA ILE A 49 -0.59 -3.72 10.16
C ILE A 49 -0.71 -2.28 10.63
N GLU A 50 -0.01 -1.39 9.95
CA GLU A 50 -0.01 0.03 10.25
C GLU A 50 -0.85 0.73 9.17
N PHE A 51 -2.09 1.10 9.51
CA PHE A 51 -3.01 1.75 8.59
C PHE A 51 -2.82 3.27 8.59
N ILE A 52 -2.61 3.83 7.42
CA ILE A 52 -2.80 5.24 7.14
C ILE A 52 -3.97 5.33 6.18
N ASP A 53 -5.17 5.41 6.75
CA ASP A 53 -6.39 5.56 5.97
C ASP A 53 -6.70 7.03 5.70
N LEU A 54 -6.76 7.36 4.42
CA LEU A 54 -7.15 8.67 3.91
C LEU A 54 -8.37 8.54 2.98
N SER A 55 -9.11 7.43 3.02
CA SER A 55 -10.35 7.19 2.26
C SER A 55 -11.39 8.30 2.45
N SER A 56 -12.43 8.30 1.62
CA SER A 56 -13.57 9.19 1.89
C SER A 56 -14.43 8.63 3.03
N GLU A 57 -14.83 9.50 3.96
CA GLU A 57 -15.70 9.16 5.10
C GLU A 57 -17.12 8.71 4.68
N ASP A 58 -17.53 8.96 3.43
CA ASP A 58 -18.86 8.64 2.91
C ASP A 58 -18.98 7.23 2.28
N GLN A 59 -17.90 6.45 2.31
CA GLN A 59 -17.90 5.12 1.71
C GLN A 59 -18.46 4.05 2.65
N PRO A 60 -19.14 3.00 2.13
CA PRO A 60 -19.63 1.88 2.94
C PRO A 60 -18.56 1.11 3.73
N TRP A 61 -17.28 1.33 3.41
CA TRP A 61 -16.13 0.67 4.00
C TRP A 61 -15.21 1.62 4.79
N ALA A 62 -15.65 2.85 5.05
CA ALA A 62 -14.84 3.89 5.67
C ALA A 62 -14.38 3.55 7.10
N ASP A 63 -15.08 2.65 7.80
CA ASP A 63 -14.77 2.28 9.19
C ASP A 63 -14.10 0.89 9.33
N TYR A 64 -13.67 0.31 8.21
CA TYR A 64 -13.02 -1.00 8.19
C TYR A 64 -11.66 -1.01 8.90
N PRO A 65 -10.76 -0.02 8.71
CA PRO A 65 -9.49 -0.02 9.45
C PRO A 65 -9.71 0.01 10.96
N GLU A 66 -10.62 0.86 11.45
CA GLU A 66 -10.97 0.98 12.87
C GLU A 66 -11.65 -0.30 13.40
N ALA A 67 -12.49 -0.95 12.59
CA ALA A 67 -13.09 -2.23 12.95
C ALA A 67 -12.03 -3.34 13.10
N ILE A 68 -11.03 -3.35 12.21
CA ILE A 68 -9.90 -4.29 12.29
C ILE A 68 -9.05 -4.00 13.54
N GLU A 69 -8.65 -2.75 13.76
CA GLU A 69 -7.90 -2.34 14.96
C GLU A 69 -8.64 -2.70 16.25
N ALA A 70 -9.95 -2.47 16.32
CA ALA A 70 -10.76 -2.81 17.51
C ALA A 70 -10.80 -4.32 17.78
N ALA A 71 -10.79 -5.16 16.75
CA ALA A 71 -10.81 -6.61 16.90
C ALA A 71 -9.43 -7.19 17.26
N ILE A 72 -8.35 -6.65 16.69
CA ILE A 72 -6.98 -7.15 16.84
C ILE A 72 -5.99 -6.02 17.19
N PRO A 73 -6.14 -5.34 18.34
CA PRO A 73 -5.40 -4.12 18.67
C PRO A 73 -3.90 -4.33 18.89
N ASN A 74 -3.44 -5.57 19.08
CA ASN A 74 -2.00 -5.89 19.18
C ASN A 74 -1.35 -6.11 17.80
N THR A 75 -2.15 -6.28 16.75
CA THR A 75 -1.72 -6.59 15.39
C THR A 75 -1.97 -5.43 14.44
N ALA A 76 -3.03 -4.65 14.63
CA ALA A 76 -3.40 -3.54 13.74
C ALA A 76 -3.52 -2.22 14.50
N THR A 77 -3.01 -1.14 13.90
CA THR A 77 -3.13 0.23 14.43
C THR A 77 -3.55 1.19 13.32
N VAL A 78 -4.46 2.13 13.62
CA VAL A 78 -4.87 3.19 12.68
C VAL A 78 -4.22 4.52 13.06
N TYR A 79 -3.57 5.16 12.09
CA TYR A 79 -2.91 6.44 12.27
C TYR A 79 -3.64 7.57 11.57
N SER A 80 -3.93 8.62 12.35
CA SER A 80 -4.35 9.91 11.82
C SER A 80 -3.22 10.60 11.05
N ARG A 81 -3.57 11.62 10.25
CA ARG A 81 -2.59 12.53 9.61
C ARG A 81 -1.57 13.11 10.59
N ARG A 82 -1.97 13.34 11.85
CA ARG A 82 -1.11 13.93 12.89
C ARG A 82 -0.09 12.94 13.44
N THR A 83 -0.47 11.66 13.53
CA THR A 83 0.37 10.60 14.10
C THR A 83 1.16 9.83 13.04
N MET A 84 0.79 9.98 11.77
CA MET A 84 1.46 9.39 10.61
C MET A 84 2.97 9.71 10.55
N LYS A 85 3.37 10.98 10.61
CA LYS A 85 4.79 11.39 10.49
C LYS A 85 5.67 10.76 11.60
N PRO A 86 5.31 10.87 12.91
CA PRO A 86 6.05 10.19 13.97
C PRO A 86 6.14 8.67 13.79
N MET A 87 5.05 8.02 13.38
CA MET A 87 5.03 6.57 13.15
C MET A 87 5.99 6.16 12.04
N ILE A 88 5.93 6.82 10.88
CA ILE A 88 6.81 6.53 9.73
C ILE A 88 8.27 6.70 10.14
N SER A 89 8.59 7.73 10.92
CA SER A 89 9.95 7.94 11.41
C SER A 89 10.41 6.85 12.37
N GLY A 90 9.53 6.38 13.26
CA GLY A 90 9.78 5.22 14.11
C GLY A 90 10.04 3.96 13.30
N LEU A 91 9.22 3.69 12.29
CA LEU A 91 9.35 2.54 11.41
C LEU A 91 10.65 2.59 10.60
N ALA A 92 11.02 3.75 10.06
CA ALA A 92 12.29 3.94 9.34
C ALA A 92 13.51 3.72 10.24
N LYS A 93 13.47 4.13 11.51
CA LYS A 93 14.52 3.82 12.50
C LYS A 93 14.63 2.32 12.76
N MET A 94 13.50 1.62 12.88
CA MET A 94 13.48 0.16 13.03
C MET A 94 14.10 -0.52 11.80
N VAL A 95 13.70 -0.11 10.59
CA VAL A 95 14.29 -0.63 9.33
C VAL A 95 15.80 -0.46 9.30
N LYS A 96 16.30 0.75 9.59
CA LYS A 96 17.74 1.05 9.67
C LYS A 96 18.50 0.22 10.70
N SER A 97 17.83 -0.22 11.77
CA SER A 97 18.47 -1.06 12.78
C SER A 97 18.75 -2.49 12.27
N GLY A 98 18.11 -2.90 11.17
CA GLY A 98 18.28 -4.24 10.59
C GLY A 98 17.63 -5.35 11.43
N GLU A 99 16.64 -5.03 12.28
CA GLU A 99 16.02 -6.01 13.17
C GLU A 99 15.15 -7.01 12.38
N THR A 100 15.71 -8.18 12.08
CA THR A 100 15.06 -9.21 11.25
C THR A 100 14.10 -10.12 12.01
N LYS A 101 14.10 -10.06 13.35
CA LYS A 101 13.23 -10.86 14.23
C LYS A 101 11.88 -10.20 14.51
N ALA A 102 11.69 -8.96 14.08
CA ALA A 102 10.41 -8.28 14.19
C ALA A 102 9.33 -9.03 13.38
N PRO A 103 8.05 -8.94 13.79
CA PRO A 103 6.92 -9.39 12.98
C PRO A 103 6.95 -8.76 11.58
N THR A 104 6.36 -9.43 10.59
CA THR A 104 6.18 -8.82 9.27
C THR A 104 5.26 -7.61 9.40
N THR A 105 5.67 -6.44 8.92
CA THR A 105 4.86 -5.22 9.01
C THR A 105 4.30 -4.85 7.63
N LEU A 106 2.99 -4.71 7.54
CA LEU A 106 2.30 -4.14 6.38
C LEU A 106 1.97 -2.68 6.68
N LEU A 107 2.68 -1.76 6.02
CA LEU A 107 2.35 -0.34 6.01
C LEU A 107 1.32 -0.08 4.92
N VAL A 108 0.06 0.10 5.30
CA VAL A 108 -1.06 0.29 4.37
C VAL A 108 -1.34 1.77 4.22
N PHE A 109 -1.12 2.31 3.02
CA PHE A 109 -1.48 3.67 2.66
C PHE A 109 -2.68 3.65 1.71
N PHE A 110 -3.85 3.97 2.24
CA PHE A 110 -5.06 4.03 1.43
C PHE A 110 -5.41 5.49 1.11
N GLY A 111 -5.33 5.89 -0.15
CA GLY A 111 -5.71 7.22 -0.59
C GLY A 111 -4.56 8.24 -0.51
N ILE A 112 -3.33 7.81 -0.84
CA ILE A 112 -2.11 8.62 -0.73
C ILE A 112 -2.21 9.98 -1.45
N GLN A 113 -3.00 10.08 -2.52
CA GLN A 113 -3.28 11.33 -3.24
C GLN A 113 -3.82 12.44 -2.33
N ARG A 114 -4.49 12.06 -1.23
CA ARG A 114 -5.08 12.95 -0.22
C ARG A 114 -4.10 13.34 0.88
N ALA A 115 -2.88 12.79 0.93
CA ALA A 115 -1.84 13.11 1.91
C ALA A 115 -1.17 14.48 1.62
N ARG A 116 -1.93 15.58 1.78
CA ARG A 116 -1.47 16.95 1.49
C ARG A 116 -0.16 17.32 2.19
N ASP A 117 0.02 16.83 3.42
CA ASP A 117 1.22 17.08 4.25
C ASP A 117 2.49 16.38 3.71
N MET A 118 2.33 15.50 2.71
CA MET A 118 3.42 14.88 1.93
C MET A 118 3.65 15.58 0.58
N THR A 119 3.01 16.71 0.29
CA THR A 119 3.38 17.49 -0.91
C THR A 119 4.80 17.99 -0.72
N ARG A 120 5.70 17.61 -1.62
CA ARG A 120 7.01 18.26 -1.75
C ARG A 120 6.78 19.72 -2.09
N GLU A 121 7.27 20.64 -1.27
CA GLU A 121 7.29 22.05 -1.62
C GLU A 121 8.24 22.23 -2.82
N SER A 122 7.67 22.51 -3.99
CA SER A 122 8.40 22.77 -5.22
C SER A 122 9.20 24.08 -5.06
N GLY A 123 10.48 24.00 -4.68
CA GLY A 123 11.39 25.15 -4.68
C GLY A 123 11.87 25.66 -3.32
N GLY A 124 11.61 24.96 -2.22
CA GLY A 124 12.12 25.35 -0.91
C GLY A 124 13.59 24.94 -0.72
N PHE A 125 14.54 25.78 -1.15
CA PHE A 125 15.79 25.93 -0.40
C PHE A 125 15.41 26.56 0.96
N GLY A 126 14.83 25.74 1.84
CA GLY A 126 14.38 26.13 3.16
C GLY A 126 15.59 26.37 4.06
N LEU A 127 16.14 27.58 3.99
CA LEU A 127 16.98 28.15 5.03
C LEU A 127 16.17 28.09 6.34
N SER A 128 16.54 27.18 7.24
CA SER A 128 15.86 26.78 8.49
C SER A 128 14.82 25.66 8.38
N ARG A 129 15.25 24.45 8.00
CA ARG A 129 14.67 23.24 8.62
C ARG A 129 15.33 23.07 9.98
N ASN A 130 14.54 22.97 11.07
CA ASN A 130 15.05 22.45 12.33
C ASN A 130 15.61 21.05 12.06
N GLN A 131 16.87 20.79 12.43
CA GLN A 131 17.53 19.50 12.19
C GLN A 131 16.81 18.32 12.86
N ASP A 132 15.91 18.61 13.83
CA ASP A 132 15.16 17.63 14.59
C ASP A 132 13.78 17.26 14.00
N GLU A 133 13.31 17.92 12.93
CA GLU A 133 12.00 17.57 12.34
C GLU A 133 12.13 16.36 11.39
N PRO A 134 11.33 15.28 11.58
CA PRO A 134 11.37 14.11 10.71
C PRO A 134 11.09 14.45 9.24
N ASP A 135 12.00 14.10 8.34
CA ASP A 135 11.76 14.19 6.90
C ASP A 135 11.05 12.93 6.41
N ILE A 136 9.72 13.03 6.29
CA ILE A 136 8.86 11.93 5.85
C ILE A 136 9.30 11.31 4.52
N HIS A 137 9.87 12.07 3.58
CA HIS A 137 10.34 11.50 2.31
C HIS A 137 11.64 10.72 2.49
N ALA A 138 12.55 11.21 3.33
CA ALA A 138 13.76 10.46 3.65
C ALA A 138 13.40 9.14 4.37
N ASP A 139 12.49 9.20 5.34
CA ASP A 139 12.02 8.04 6.09
C ASP A 139 11.28 7.02 5.20
N LEU A 140 10.42 7.48 4.29
CA LEU A 140 9.77 6.61 3.30
C LEU A 140 10.76 5.97 2.32
N ASN A 141 11.79 6.68 1.86
CA ASN A 141 12.82 6.09 1.00
C ASN A 141 13.59 4.96 1.69
N ILE A 142 13.87 5.12 2.98
CA ILE A 142 14.51 4.07 3.80
C ILE A 142 13.60 2.85 3.84
N ILE A 143 12.31 3.04 4.15
CA ILE A 143 11.33 1.96 4.18
C ILE A 143 11.20 1.29 2.82
N LEU A 144 11.14 2.05 1.72
CA LEU A 144 11.00 1.50 0.38
C LEU A 144 12.19 0.63 -0.04
N ARG A 145 13.42 1.07 0.29
CA ARG A 145 14.64 0.40 -0.17
C ARG A 145 15.06 -0.75 0.73
N GLU A 146 15.02 -0.53 2.04
CA GLU A 146 15.58 -1.44 3.05
C GLU A 146 14.49 -2.17 3.84
N GLY A 147 13.24 -1.69 3.79
CA GLY A 147 12.12 -2.28 4.52
C GLY A 147 11.85 -3.74 4.15
N PRO A 148 11.78 -4.11 2.86
CA PRO A 148 11.51 -5.49 2.49
C PRO A 148 12.51 -6.49 3.09
N ASP A 149 13.79 -6.14 3.17
CA ASP A 149 14.84 -7.04 3.67
C ASP A 149 14.63 -7.41 5.15
N VAL A 150 13.99 -6.54 5.93
CA VAL A 150 13.61 -6.81 7.33
C VAL A 150 12.16 -7.26 7.49
N GLY A 151 11.38 -7.31 6.42
CA GLY A 151 9.97 -7.74 6.44
C GLY A 151 8.96 -6.61 6.63
N VAL A 152 9.33 -5.37 6.27
CA VAL A 152 8.41 -4.23 6.19
C VAL A 152 7.99 -4.02 4.74
N HIS A 153 6.69 -4.09 4.47
CA HIS A 153 6.12 -3.99 3.13
C HIS A 153 5.10 -2.88 3.04
N MET A 154 5.16 -2.05 1.99
CA MET A 154 4.18 -1.02 1.71
C MET A 154 3.10 -1.54 0.75
N LEU A 155 1.84 -1.32 1.12
CA LEU A 155 0.67 -1.54 0.29
C LEU A 155 0.01 -0.18 0.06
N VAL A 156 0.08 0.33 -1.16
CA VAL A 156 -0.37 1.69 -1.48
C VAL A 156 -1.49 1.65 -2.50
N TRP A 157 -2.58 2.36 -2.22
CA TRP A 157 -3.59 2.70 -3.22
C TRP A 157 -3.56 4.19 -3.56
N THR A 158 -3.70 4.49 -4.86
CA THR A 158 -3.86 5.83 -5.43
C THR A 158 -4.90 5.78 -6.56
N ASP A 159 -5.55 6.91 -6.83
CA ASP A 159 -6.50 7.06 -7.94
C ASP A 159 -5.81 7.12 -9.32
N THR A 160 -4.64 7.76 -9.37
CA THR A 160 -3.83 7.92 -10.59
C THR A 160 -2.34 7.82 -10.27
N LEU A 161 -1.56 7.39 -11.26
CA LEU A 161 -0.11 7.35 -11.14
C LEU A 161 0.48 8.74 -10.91
N ALA A 162 -0.05 9.76 -11.59
CA ALA A 162 0.41 11.15 -11.43
C ALA A 162 0.28 11.65 -9.98
N ASN A 163 -0.84 11.32 -9.31
CA ASN A 163 -1.02 11.70 -7.92
C ASN A 163 -0.06 10.96 -6.99
N PHE A 164 0.20 9.68 -7.22
CA PHE A 164 1.23 8.93 -6.47
C PHE A 164 2.61 9.56 -6.65
N MET A 165 3.02 9.85 -7.88
CA MET A 165 4.33 10.45 -8.18
C MET A 165 4.48 11.88 -7.64
N ARG A 166 3.37 12.57 -7.32
CA ARG A 166 3.41 13.89 -6.64
C ARG A 166 3.66 13.77 -5.14
N ARG A 167 3.29 12.64 -4.54
CA ARG A 167 3.39 12.36 -3.10
C ARG A 167 4.68 11.63 -2.75
N MET A 168 5.15 10.80 -3.67
CA MET A 168 6.35 10.00 -3.53
C MET A 168 7.48 10.57 -4.39
N ASP A 169 8.68 10.09 -4.13
CA ASP A 169 9.89 10.34 -4.92
C ASP A 169 9.75 9.76 -6.32
N ASN A 170 10.44 10.35 -7.30
CA ASN A 170 10.48 9.75 -8.65
C ASN A 170 11.09 8.34 -8.66
N SER A 171 11.94 8.01 -7.68
CA SER A 171 12.51 6.67 -7.51
C SER A 171 11.55 5.66 -6.87
N ALA A 172 10.49 6.12 -6.19
CA ALA A 172 9.65 5.24 -5.39
C ALA A 172 8.98 4.15 -6.22
N LEU A 173 8.53 4.47 -7.44
CA LEU A 173 7.84 3.52 -8.32
C LEU A 173 8.69 2.25 -8.59
N ALA A 174 10.01 2.39 -8.70
CA ALA A 174 10.91 1.28 -8.95
C ALA A 174 10.93 0.26 -7.79
N GLU A 175 10.65 0.70 -6.56
CA GLU A 175 10.62 -0.14 -5.36
C GLU A 175 9.29 -0.90 -5.20
N PHE A 176 8.27 -0.60 -6.02
CA PHE A 176 7.02 -1.36 -6.08
C PHE A 176 7.11 -2.42 -7.16
N GLY A 177 7.54 -3.63 -6.79
CA GLY A 177 7.64 -4.77 -7.71
C GLY A 177 6.27 -5.35 -8.08
N HIS A 178 5.29 -5.29 -7.18
CA HIS A 178 3.91 -5.71 -7.47
C HIS A 178 3.08 -4.49 -7.84
N ARG A 179 2.64 -4.41 -9.10
CA ARG A 179 1.86 -3.28 -9.61
C ARG A 179 0.55 -3.77 -10.18
N LEU A 180 -0.55 -3.21 -9.67
CA LEU A 180 -1.88 -3.47 -10.17
C LEU A 180 -2.49 -2.16 -10.65
N ALA A 181 -3.07 -2.15 -11.84
CA ALA A 181 -3.77 -0.97 -12.33
C ALA A 181 -5.04 -1.29 -13.09
N GLY A 182 -6.04 -0.44 -12.92
CA GLY A 182 -7.20 -0.37 -13.80
C GLY A 182 -6.86 0.19 -15.17
N GLY A 183 -7.87 0.70 -15.86
CA GLY A 183 -7.68 1.43 -17.11
C GLY A 183 -6.86 2.71 -16.89
N VAL A 184 -5.68 2.79 -17.49
CA VAL A 184 -4.75 3.93 -17.39
C VAL A 184 -4.39 4.48 -18.76
N SER A 185 -3.79 5.68 -18.80
CA SER A 185 -3.29 6.24 -20.06
C SER A 185 -2.15 5.40 -20.64
N SER A 186 -1.88 5.48 -21.96
CA SER A 186 -0.75 4.75 -22.56
C SER A 186 0.60 5.13 -21.93
N ASN A 187 0.77 6.40 -21.55
CA ASN A 187 1.99 6.88 -20.90
C ASN A 187 2.15 6.32 -19.47
N ASP A 188 1.06 6.29 -18.69
CA ASP A 188 1.10 5.72 -17.35
C ASP A 188 1.25 4.19 -17.40
N SER A 189 0.64 3.53 -18.38
CA SER A 189 0.82 2.10 -18.62
C SER A 189 2.29 1.76 -18.88
N ILE A 190 2.97 2.52 -19.75
CA ILE A 190 4.39 2.31 -20.02
C ILE A 190 5.21 2.51 -18.74
N LYS A 191 4.93 3.54 -17.94
CA LYS A 191 5.66 3.74 -16.67
C LYS A 191 5.42 2.64 -15.64
N LEU A 192 4.21 2.09 -15.59
CA LEU A 192 3.85 1.05 -14.63
C LEU A 192 4.38 -0.33 -15.05
N PHE A 193 4.35 -0.64 -16.34
CA PHE A 193 4.44 -2.01 -16.84
C PHE A 193 5.45 -2.19 -17.97
N ASP A 194 6.11 -1.13 -18.43
CA ASP A 194 6.93 -1.11 -19.65
C ASP A 194 6.18 -1.59 -20.91
N ASP A 195 4.84 -1.55 -20.88
CA ASP A 195 3.94 -1.91 -21.98
C ASP A 195 2.67 -1.04 -21.94
N GLN A 196 1.94 -0.96 -23.06
CA GLN A 196 0.66 -0.26 -23.17
C GLN A 196 -0.56 -1.14 -22.76
N ILE A 197 -0.34 -2.28 -22.11
CA ILE A 197 -1.36 -3.25 -21.72
C ILE A 197 -2.49 -2.61 -20.89
N GLY A 198 -2.17 -1.67 -19.99
CA GLY A 198 -3.12 -0.97 -19.13
C GLY A 198 -4.03 0.00 -19.88
N SER A 199 -3.59 0.56 -21.01
CA SER A 199 -4.44 1.42 -21.85
C SER A 199 -5.35 0.65 -22.79
N LYS A 200 -5.08 -0.65 -22.99
CA LYS A 200 -5.92 -1.58 -23.77
C LYS A 200 -6.99 -2.26 -22.92
N LEU A 201 -7.05 -1.96 -21.62
CA LEU A 201 -8.04 -2.53 -20.72
C LEU A 201 -9.43 -1.97 -21.05
N SER A 202 -10.23 -2.76 -21.77
CA SER A 202 -11.52 -2.32 -22.32
C SER A 202 -12.75 -2.70 -21.50
N LYS A 203 -12.58 -3.58 -20.49
CA LYS A 203 -13.69 -4.06 -19.65
C LYS A 203 -13.63 -3.43 -18.27
N GLU A 204 -14.78 -2.98 -17.79
CA GLU A 204 -14.96 -2.56 -16.41
C GLU A 204 -14.64 -3.69 -15.41
N ASN A 205 -14.26 -3.33 -14.19
CA ASN A 205 -13.93 -4.26 -13.12
C ASN A 205 -12.84 -5.27 -13.54
N ARG A 206 -11.80 -4.78 -14.21
CA ARG A 206 -10.59 -5.52 -14.52
C ARG A 206 -9.38 -4.70 -14.13
N MET A 207 -8.30 -5.40 -13.81
CA MET A 207 -7.01 -4.78 -13.58
C MET A 207 -5.95 -5.60 -14.29
N VAL A 208 -4.89 -4.93 -14.73
CA VAL A 208 -3.62 -5.58 -15.06
C VAL A 208 -2.84 -5.73 -13.77
N ALA A 209 -2.34 -6.93 -13.51
CA ALA A 209 -1.34 -7.21 -12.51
C ALA A 209 0.00 -7.49 -13.19
N TYR A 210 1.05 -6.92 -12.62
CA TYR A 210 2.44 -7.02 -13.01
C TYR A 210 3.29 -7.34 -11.79
N ASP A 211 4.27 -8.22 -12.00
CA ASP A 211 5.29 -8.61 -11.02
C ASP A 211 6.65 -8.39 -11.69
N ASP A 212 7.47 -7.55 -11.08
CA ASP A 212 8.79 -7.18 -11.60
C ASP A 212 9.77 -8.37 -11.64
N GLU A 213 9.52 -9.43 -10.86
CA GLU A 213 10.27 -10.69 -10.98
C GLU A 213 9.95 -11.45 -12.29
N ARG A 214 8.85 -11.08 -12.97
CA ARG A 214 8.32 -11.74 -14.16
C ARG A 214 8.09 -10.73 -15.29
N VAL A 215 9.14 -9.97 -15.61
CA VAL A 215 9.13 -8.96 -16.68
C VAL A 215 8.49 -9.51 -17.96
N GLY A 216 7.55 -8.75 -18.54
CA GLY A 216 6.81 -9.12 -19.74
C GLY A 216 5.63 -10.08 -19.53
N VAL A 217 5.40 -10.56 -18.30
CA VAL A 217 4.22 -11.34 -17.93
C VAL A 217 3.17 -10.42 -17.31
N TYR A 218 2.01 -10.35 -17.95
CA TYR A 218 0.88 -9.54 -17.51
C TYR A 218 -0.34 -10.41 -17.28
N GLU A 219 -1.01 -10.21 -16.16
CA GLU A 219 -2.23 -10.92 -15.83
C GLU A 219 -3.41 -9.98 -15.76
N THR A 220 -4.43 -10.20 -16.59
CA THR A 220 -5.71 -9.51 -16.43
C THR A 220 -6.55 -10.24 -15.38
N ILE A 221 -6.80 -9.57 -14.25
CA ILE A 221 -7.58 -10.10 -13.15
C ILE A 221 -8.92 -9.38 -13.00
N ARG A 222 -9.85 -10.03 -12.30
CA ARG A 222 -11.02 -9.36 -11.72
C ARG A 222 -10.72 -9.17 -10.23
N PRO A 223 -10.60 -7.92 -9.74
CA PRO A 223 -10.35 -7.69 -8.33
C PRO A 223 -11.53 -8.16 -7.49
N TYR A 224 -11.25 -8.57 -6.25
CA TYR A 224 -12.29 -8.74 -5.25
C TYR A 224 -12.90 -7.39 -4.92
N LEU A 225 -14.20 -7.39 -4.62
CA LEU A 225 -14.88 -6.23 -4.08
C LEU A 225 -14.71 -6.21 -2.55
N PRO A 226 -14.89 -5.04 -1.90
CA PRO A 226 -14.98 -5.00 -0.45
C PRO A 226 -16.04 -6.01 0.01
N PRO A 227 -15.74 -6.85 1.02
CA PRO A 227 -16.76 -7.72 1.59
C PRO A 227 -17.87 -6.87 2.23
N ASP A 228 -19.02 -7.46 2.55
CA ASP A 228 -19.98 -6.75 3.40
C ASP A 228 -19.50 -6.69 4.86
N ARG A 229 -20.00 -5.70 5.61
CA ARG A 229 -19.55 -5.48 6.99
C ARG A 229 -19.84 -6.66 7.91
N ALA A 230 -20.99 -7.32 7.74
CA ALA A 230 -21.34 -8.47 8.55
C ALA A 230 -20.40 -9.66 8.31
N TRP A 231 -19.89 -9.83 7.09
CA TRP A 231 -18.86 -10.79 6.76
C TRP A 231 -17.54 -10.45 7.44
N LEU A 232 -17.12 -9.16 7.39
CA LEU A 232 -15.90 -8.72 8.05
C LEU A 232 -15.94 -9.00 9.56
N ASP A 233 -17.03 -8.64 10.22
CA ASP A 233 -17.18 -8.84 11.68
C ASP A 233 -17.09 -10.33 12.05
N ARG A 234 -17.72 -11.22 11.25
CA ARG A 234 -17.61 -12.67 11.46
C ARG A 234 -16.20 -13.19 11.23
N TYR A 235 -15.51 -12.66 10.22
CA TYR A 235 -14.14 -13.04 9.92
C TYR A 235 -13.19 -12.63 11.05
N LEU A 236 -13.29 -11.38 11.53
CA LEU A 236 -12.48 -10.87 12.62
C LEU A 236 -12.75 -11.64 13.93
N ALA A 237 -14.01 -11.96 14.22
CA ALA A 237 -14.36 -12.79 15.36
C ALA A 237 -13.78 -14.22 15.30
N SER A 238 -13.40 -14.70 14.12
CA SER A 238 -12.74 -16.01 13.96
C SER A 238 -11.22 -15.97 14.16
N LEU A 239 -10.63 -14.77 14.24
CA LEU A 239 -9.20 -14.57 14.51
C LEU A 239 -8.89 -14.46 16.00
N CYS A 240 -9.90 -14.22 16.85
CA CYS A 240 -9.81 -14.10 18.30
C CYS A 240 -10.13 -15.44 19.00
#